data_AF-A0A3M8C5X6-F1
#
_entry.id   AF-A0A3M8C5X6-F1
#
_cell.length_a   1.000
_cell.length_b   1.000
_cell.length_c   1.000
_cell.angle_alpha   90.00
_cell.angle_beta   90.00
_cell.angle_gamma   90.00
#
_symmetry.space_group_name_H-M   'P 1'
#
loop_
_entity.id
_entity.type
_entity.pdbx_description
1 polymer ?
#
loop_
_entity_poly.entity_id
_entity_poly.type
_entity_poly.pdbx_seq_one_letter_code
_entity_poly.pdbx_strand_id
1 'polypeptide(L)' 'MMKERLKIVGYADKISVQPGEELKFMVSTSSPKYTAGIVGFSGGMTGPDSDLPSEPIFAPCFSGLDQLGRKHGME' A
#
# COMPACT_ATOMS: atom_id res chain seq x y z
N MET A 1 0.69 11.04 -26.41
CA MET A 1 0.50 9.76 -25.69
C MET A 1 -0.23 10.07 -24.39
N MET A 2 -1.51 9.70 -24.24
CA MET A 2 -2.22 9.94 -22.98
C MET A 2 -1.79 8.87 -21.97
N LYS A 3 -1.23 9.29 -20.83
CA LYS A 3 -0.82 8.39 -19.75
C LYS A 3 -2.10 7.84 -19.12
N GLU A 4 -2.41 6.57 -19.36
CA GLU A 4 -3.51 5.88 -18.71
C GLU A 4 -3.32 6.00 -17.20
N ARG A 5 -4.26 6.66 -16.50
CA ARG A 5 -4.14 6.88 -15.06
C ARG A 5 -4.21 5.53 -14.37
N LEU A 6 -3.14 5.14 -13.69
CA LEU A 6 -3.10 3.96 -12.82
C LEU A 6 -4.26 4.07 -11.82
N LYS A 7 -5.27 3.23 -11.99
CA LYS A 7 -6.39 3.13 -11.04
C LYS A 7 -6.02 2.08 -10.00
N ILE A 8 -5.29 2.50 -8.97
CA ILE A 8 -5.08 1.71 -7.76
C ILE A 8 -5.73 2.45 -6.59
N VAL A 9 -6.56 1.74 -5.82
CA VAL A 9 -7.20 2.24 -4.60
C VAL A 9 -6.94 1.21 -3.51
N GLY A 10 -6.51 1.68 -2.34
CA GLY A 10 -6.29 0.86 -1.16
C GLY A 10 -7.01 1.47 0.04
N TYR A 11 -7.47 0.63 0.95
CA TYR A 11 -8.04 1.05 2.22
C TYR A 11 -7.82 -0.04 3.27
N ALA A 12 -7.90 0.35 4.54
CA ALA A 12 -7.82 -0.57 5.67
C ALA A 12 -9.21 -0.78 6.29
N ASP A 13 -9.40 -1.91 6.96
CA ASP A 13 -10.62 -2.19 7.72
C ASP A 13 -10.73 -1.37 9.02
N LYS A 14 -9.60 -0.85 9.54
CA LYS A 14 -9.52 -0.04 10.76
C LYS A 14 -8.60 1.17 10.58
N ILE A 15 -8.81 2.20 11.40
CA ILE A 15 -7.98 3.41 11.42
C ILE A 15 -6.68 3.19 12.21
N SER A 16 -6.73 2.40 13.27
CA SER A 16 -5.60 2.15 14.16
C SER A 16 -5.68 0.76 14.79
N VAL A 17 -4.53 0.24 15.21
CA VAL A 17 -4.38 -1.04 15.92
C VAL A 17 -3.31 -0.92 17.01
N GLN A 18 -3.43 -1.73 18.05
CA GLN A 18 -2.40 -1.94 19.06
C GLN A 18 -1.44 -3.07 18.65
N PRO A 19 -0.26 -3.17 19.28
CA PRO A 19 0.64 -4.30 19.06
C PRO A 19 -0.05 -5.65 19.29
N GLY A 20 0.08 -6.57 18.33
CA GLY A 20 -0.54 -7.90 18.36
C GLY A 20 -1.94 -7.96 17.74
N GLU A 21 -2.56 -6.83 17.42
CA GLU A 21 -3.83 -6.81 16.69
C GLU A 21 -3.63 -6.88 15.17
N GLU A 22 -4.61 -7.47 14.49
CA GLU A 22 -4.61 -7.57 13.03
C GLU A 22 -5.24 -6.34 12.36
N LEU A 23 -4.61 -5.88 11.29
CA LEU A 23 -5.06 -4.84 10.37
C LEU A 23 -5.10 -5.41 8.95
N LYS A 24 -6.26 -5.32 8.27
CA LYS A 24 -6.45 -5.85 6.92
C LYS A 24 -6.42 -4.71 5.91
N PHE A 25 -5.69 -4.93 4.82
CA PHE A 25 -5.65 -4.01 3.68
C PHE A 25 -6.37 -4.63 2.49
N MET A 26 -7.27 -3.86 1.89
CA MET A 26 -7.98 -4.22 0.67
C MET A 26 -7.47 -3.34 -0.47
N VAL A 27 -7.16 -3.94 -1.62
CA VAL A 27 -6.63 -3.25 -2.80
C VAL A 27 -7.49 -3.56 -4.01
N SER A 28 -7.92 -2.52 -4.71
CA SER A 28 -8.58 -2.60 -6.02
C SER A 28 -7.67 -1.95 -7.06
N THR A 29 -7.31 -2.70 -8.09
CA THR A 29 -6.46 -2.20 -9.18
C THR A 29 -6.84 -2.83 -10.51
N SER A 30 -6.71 -2.06 -11.60
CA SER A 30 -6.81 -2.61 -12.95
C SER A 30 -5.57 -3.40 -13.37
N SER A 31 -4.46 -3.26 -12.63
CA SER A 31 -3.22 -4.01 -12.88
C SER A 31 -3.32 -5.44 -12.35
N PRO A 32 -2.80 -6.45 -13.06
CA PRO A 32 -2.73 -7.81 -12.55
C PRO A 32 -1.70 -8.00 -11.42
N LYS A 33 -0.84 -7.01 -11.18
CA LYS A 33 0.24 -7.04 -10.18
C LYS A 33 0.37 -5.69 -9.48
N TYR A 34 0.70 -5.73 -8.20
CA TYR A 34 1.04 -4.55 -7.43
C TYR A 34 2.07 -4.92 -6.36
N THR A 35 2.74 -3.90 -5.82
CA THR A 35 3.67 -4.03 -4.70
C THR A 35 3.16 -3.16 -3.57
N ALA A 36 3.30 -3.62 -2.34
CA ALA A 36 2.99 -2.85 -1.14
C ALA A 36 4.15 -2.95 -0.14
N GLY A 37 4.31 -1.92 0.68
CA GLY A 37 5.29 -1.85 1.77
C GLY A 37 4.77 -0.98 2.90
N ILE A 38 5.37 -1.12 4.09
CA ILE A 38 5.05 -0.29 5.25
C ILE A 38 6.06 0.86 5.31
N VAL A 39 5.57 2.07 5.56
CA VAL A 39 6.39 3.27 5.75
C VAL A 39 5.98 3.99 7.02
N GLY A 40 6.93 4.69 7.63
CA GLY A 40 6.66 5.66 8.67
C GLY A 40 6.60 7.06 8.06
N PHE A 41 5.48 7.75 8.23
CA PHE A 41 5.40 9.16 7.86
C PHE A 41 6.14 10.01 8.89
N SER A 42 7.07 10.86 8.42
CA SER A 42 7.76 11.85 9.26
C SER A 42 7.19 13.26 9.10
N GLY A 43 6.23 13.46 8.19
CA GLY A 43 5.49 14.70 7.99
C GLY A 43 4.51 14.61 6.82
N GLY A 44 3.64 15.62 6.67
CA GLY A 44 2.60 15.66 5.63
C GLY A 44 2.75 16.77 4.59
N MET A 45 3.79 17.59 4.69
CA MET A 45 4.05 18.69 3.76
C MET A 45 5.17 18.30 2.80
N THR A 46 4.93 18.48 1.51
CA THR A 46 5.95 18.41 0.46
C THR A 46 6.27 19.80 -0.06
N GLY A 47 7.52 20.03 -0.42
CA GLY A 47 7.88 21.09 -1.35
C GLY A 47 7.54 20.68 -2.79
N PRO A 48 7.60 21.61 -3.75
CA PRO A 48 7.30 21.33 -5.16
C PRO A 48 8.19 20.23 -5.78
N ASP A 49 9.39 20.03 -5.24
CA ASP A 49 10.39 19.08 -5.75
C ASP A 49 10.74 17.96 -4.75
N SER A 50 9.97 17.78 -3.69
CA SER A 50 10.26 16.76 -2.67
C SER A 50 9.12 15.76 -2.53
N ASP A 51 9.46 14.48 -2.40
CA ASP A 51 8.49 13.46 -2.00
C ASP A 51 8.00 13.69 -0.57
N LEU A 52 6.90 13.03 -0.22
CA LEU A 52 6.42 13.00 1.16
C LEU A 52 7.52 12.43 2.06
N PRO A 53 7.86 13.13 3.16
CA PRO A 53 8.89 12.66 4.07
C PRO A 53 8.39 11.37 4.73
N SER A 54 8.95 10.25 4.27
CA SER A 54 8.59 8.90 4.69
C SER A 54 9.80 7.97 4.59
N GLU A 55 9.89 7.04 5.54
CA GLU A 55 10.98 6.08 5.65
C GLU A 55 10.42 4.66 5.59
N PRO A 56 11.04 3.71 4.86
CA PRO A 56 10.63 2.31 4.87
C PRO A 56 10.73 1.71 6.28
N ILE A 57 9.70 0.96 6.67
CA ILE A 57 9.71 0.19 7.92
C ILE A 57 9.82 -1.29 7.58
N PHE A 58 10.79 -1.96 8.21
CA PHE A 58 10.84 -3.42 8.19
C PHE A 58 9.68 -4.01 8.99
N ALA A 59 8.71 -4.60 8.29
CA ALA A 59 7.50 -5.17 8.87
C ALA A 59 7.39 -6.67 8.48
N PRO A 60 8.02 -7.60 9.23
CA PRO A 60 8.06 -9.01 8.86
C PRO A 60 6.68 -9.70 8.93
N CYS A 61 5.74 -9.14 9.69
CA CYS A 61 4.35 -9.60 9.74
C CYS A 61 3.50 -9.11 8.55
N PHE A 62 4.03 -8.21 7.71
CA PHE A 62 3.31 -7.68 6.57
C PHE A 62 3.44 -8.60 5.36
N SER A 63 2.35 -9.29 5.02
CA SER A 63 2.28 -10.24 3.90
C SER A 63 2.14 -9.58 2.52
N GLY A 64 2.13 -8.24 2.44
CA GLY A 64 1.96 -7.49 1.19
C GLY A 64 3.22 -7.31 0.35
N LEU A 65 4.40 -7.60 0.91
CA LEU A 65 5.69 -7.49 0.23
C LEU A 65 5.82 -8.43 -0.99
N ASP A 66 5.07 -9.54 -1.01
CA ASP A 66 5.19 -10.60 -2.00
C ASP A 66 3.97 -10.80 -2.92
N GLN A 67 3.03 -9.84 -3.01
CA GLN A 67 1.82 -10.01 -3.84
C GLN A 67 2.03 -9.84 -5.36
N LEU A 68 3.19 -10.28 -5.83
CA LEU A 68 3.53 -10.48 -7.24
C LEU A 68 2.69 -11.62 -7.85
N GLY A 69 1.40 -11.39 -8.09
CA GLY A 69 0.62 -12.14 -9.07
C GLY A 69 -0.31 -13.27 -8.61
N ARG A 70 -1.03 -13.14 -7.49
CA ARG A 70 -2.18 -14.03 -7.20
C ARG A 70 -3.49 -13.30 -7.34
N LYS A 71 -4.08 -13.39 -8.54
CA LYS A 71 -5.53 -13.22 -8.69
C LYS A 71 -6.18 -14.40 -7.99
N HIS A 72 -6.88 -14.19 -6.88
CA HIS A 72 -7.85 -15.17 -6.42
C HIS A 72 -8.95 -15.21 -7.49
N GLY A 73 -8.96 -16.30 -8.28
CA GLY A 73 -10.11 -16.61 -9.12
C GLY A 73 -11.31 -16.81 -8.20
N MET A 74 -12.25 -15.89 -8.26
CA MET A 74 -13.63 -16.19 -7.95
C MET A 74 -14.24 -16.73 -9.24
N GLU A 75 -14.52 -18.03 -9.22
CA GLU A 75 -15.47 -18.69 -10.12
C GLU A 75 -16.87 -18.11 -9.91
#